data_AF-A0A7S2F1S3-F1
#
_entry.id   AF-A0A7S2F1S3-F1
#
_cell.length_a   1.000
_cell.length_b   1.000
_cell.length_c   1.000
_cell.angle_alpha   90.00
_cell.angle_beta   90.00
_cell.angle_gamma   90.00
#
_symmetry.space_group_name_H-M   'P 1'
#
loop_
_entity.id
_entity.type
_entity.pdbx_description
1 polymer ?
#
loop_
_entity_poly.entity_id
_entity_poly.type
_entity_poly.pdbx_seq_one_letter_code
_entity_poly.pdbx_strand_id
1 'polypeptide(L)'
;AILRWAGRQANLYPDHLQLRCDMVIQCIVDIRDHLLPLWYQAACRRHPTTGVPMVKLSEAQMTEARAFILDEILPVRLAQLERTLLSAPTREGHFCGPLTICDLVVYTFGDEILDGTVAVIGLPPNTLDPFPHLLHLIHKVGAHPDVKAWNDGVRIRENKPNRLGRRSSLVL
;
A
#
# COMPACT_ATOMS: atom_id res chain seq x y z
N ALA A 1 0.68 -14.76 4.95
CA ALA A 1 0.51 -16.18 4.58
C ALA A 1 0.08 -16.35 3.11
N ILE A 2 -1.08 -15.80 2.71
CA ILE A 2 -1.59 -15.92 1.33
C ILE A 2 -0.58 -15.41 0.29
N LEU A 3 0.01 -14.22 0.50
CA LEU A 3 1.01 -13.66 -0.42
C LEU A 3 2.26 -14.53 -0.57
N ARG A 4 2.70 -15.21 0.50
CA ARG A 4 3.81 -16.17 0.43
C ARG A 4 3.44 -17.37 -0.43
N TRP A 5 2.24 -17.93 -0.21
CA TRP A 5 1.75 -19.05 -1.01
C TRP A 5 1.63 -18.67 -2.49
N ALA A 6 0.97 -17.56 -2.80
CA ALA A 6 0.80 -17.07 -4.18
C ALA A 6 2.15 -16.76 -4.83
N GLY A 7 3.05 -16.10 -4.10
CA GLY A 7 4.40 -15.82 -4.57
C GLY A 7 5.18 -17.08 -4.90
N ARG A 8 5.07 -18.15 -4.11
CA ARG A 8 5.69 -19.45 -4.45
C ARG A 8 5.08 -20.08 -5.70
N GLN A 9 3.75 -20.05 -5.85
CA GLN A 9 3.09 -20.57 -7.06
C GLN A 9 3.51 -19.81 -8.33
N ALA A 10 3.81 -18.52 -8.20
CA ALA A 10 4.24 -17.67 -9.30
C ALA A 10 5.76 -17.55 -9.46
N ASN A 11 6.56 -18.26 -8.65
CA ASN A 11 8.02 -18.11 -8.59
C ASN A 11 8.51 -16.68 -8.29
N LEU A 12 7.72 -15.92 -7.52
CA LEU A 12 7.99 -14.54 -7.08
C LEU A 12 8.32 -14.46 -5.58
N TYR A 13 8.56 -15.59 -4.92
CA TYR A 13 8.94 -15.65 -3.50
C TYR A 13 10.20 -16.51 -3.33
N PRO A 14 11.40 -15.90 -3.39
CA PRO A 14 12.66 -16.63 -3.28
C PRO A 14 12.89 -17.16 -1.86
N ASP A 15 12.92 -18.48 -1.68
CA ASP A 15 13.08 -19.08 -0.34
C ASP A 15 14.41 -18.68 0.34
N HIS A 16 15.49 -18.48 -0.43
CA HIS A 16 16.78 -18.02 0.09
C HIS A 16 16.79 -16.54 0.54
N LEU A 17 15.79 -15.75 0.15
CA LEU A 17 15.59 -14.35 0.56
C LEU A 17 14.24 -14.14 1.26
N GLN A 18 13.59 -15.21 1.74
CA GLN A 18 12.23 -15.15 2.29
C GLN A 18 12.09 -14.15 3.44
N LEU A 19 13.10 -14.06 4.32
CA LEU A 19 13.08 -13.16 5.47
C LEU A 19 13.12 -11.69 5.05
N ARG A 20 13.85 -11.39 3.96
CA ARG A 20 13.90 -10.03 3.40
C ARG A 20 12.58 -9.67 2.76
N CYS A 21 12.01 -10.58 1.97
CA CYS A 21 10.70 -10.41 1.36
C CYS A 21 9.62 -10.16 2.43
N ASP A 22 9.64 -10.97 3.50
CA ASP A 22 8.72 -10.84 4.63
C ASP A 22 8.89 -9.53 5.39
N MET A 23 10.13 -9.07 5.61
CA MET A 23 10.41 -7.79 6.28
C MET A 23 9.79 -6.61 5.51
N VAL A 24 9.90 -6.60 4.18
CA VAL A 24 9.31 -5.56 3.33
C VAL A 24 7.78 -5.60 3.39
N ILE A 25 7.20 -6.79 3.24
CA ILE A 25 5.74 -6.97 3.32
C ILE A 25 5.23 -6.54 4.69
N GLN A 26 5.91 -6.94 5.77
CA GLN A 26 5.52 -6.59 7.13
C GLN A 26 5.58 -5.07 7.36
N CYS A 27 6.58 -4.37 6.80
CA CYS A 27 6.63 -2.92 6.88
C CYS A 27 5.39 -2.24 6.27
N ILE A 28 4.92 -2.74 5.11
CA ILE A 28 3.68 -2.24 4.49
C ILE A 28 2.44 -2.61 5.32
N VAL A 29 2.40 -3.81 5.91
CA VAL A 29 1.32 -4.22 6.81
C VAL A 29 1.25 -3.29 8.03
N ASP A 30 2.39 -2.98 8.65
CA ASP A 30 2.47 -2.06 9.79
C ASP A 30 1.96 -0.66 9.41
N ILE A 31 2.39 -0.12 8.25
CA ILE A 31 1.88 1.17 7.74
C ILE A 31 0.35 1.11 7.59
N ARG A 32 -0.17 0.07 6.94
CA ARG A 32 -1.62 -0.07 6.71
C ARG A 32 -2.39 -0.17 8.01
N ASP A 33 -1.89 -0.91 9.01
CA ASP A 33 -2.52 -1.03 10.33
C ASP A 33 -2.59 0.33 11.04
N HIS A 34 -1.55 1.17 10.92
CA HIS A 34 -1.59 2.55 11.43
C HIS A 34 -2.58 3.44 10.69
N LEU A 35 -2.84 3.21 9.40
CA LEU A 35 -3.82 3.99 8.62
C LEU A 35 -5.28 3.58 8.87
N LEU A 36 -5.55 2.40 9.45
CA LEU A 36 -6.92 1.90 9.66
C LEU A 36 -7.82 2.84 10.48
N PRO A 37 -7.36 3.49 11.57
CA PRO A 37 -8.19 4.44 12.29
C PRO A 37 -8.65 5.62 11.42
N LEU A 38 -7.81 6.06 10.46
CA LEU A 38 -8.17 7.12 9.53
C LEU A 38 -9.23 6.67 8.53
N TRP A 39 -9.09 5.44 7.99
CA TRP A 39 -10.07 4.86 7.05
C TRP A 39 -11.43 4.59 7.68
N TYR A 40 -11.45 4.12 8.93
CA TYR A 40 -12.70 3.73 9.60
C TYR A 40 -13.26 4.78 10.53
N GLN A 41 -12.53 5.89 10.76
CA GLN A 41 -12.88 6.94 11.70
C GLN A 41 -13.16 6.39 13.11
N ALA A 42 -12.40 5.37 13.50
CA ALA A 42 -12.62 4.61 14.72
C ALA A 42 -11.33 3.99 15.25
N ALA A 43 -11.16 3.98 16.58
CA ALA A 43 -10.01 3.39 17.25
C ALA A 43 -9.94 1.87 17.05
N CYS A 44 -11.11 1.25 16.95
CA CYS A 44 -11.27 -0.15 16.57
C CYS A 44 -11.88 -0.23 15.18
N ARG A 45 -11.66 -1.37 14.50
CA ARG A 45 -12.26 -1.67 13.19
C ARG A 45 -13.80 -1.70 13.27
N ARG A 46 -14.44 -2.16 12.21
CA ARG A 46 -15.89 -2.31 12.14
C ARG A 46 -16.36 -3.58 12.86
N HIS A 47 -17.57 -3.55 13.40
CA HIS A 47 -18.23 -4.75 13.90
C HIS A 47 -18.39 -5.77 12.76
N PRO A 48 -18.02 -7.05 12.94
CA PRO A 48 -17.94 -8.03 11.84
C PRO A 48 -19.29 -8.32 11.17
N THR A 49 -20.39 -8.24 11.93
CA THR A 49 -21.75 -8.50 11.42
C THR A 49 -22.46 -7.26 10.86
N THR A 50 -22.33 -6.10 11.51
CA THR A 50 -23.13 -4.90 11.18
C THR A 50 -22.35 -3.87 10.37
N GLY A 51 -21.02 -3.97 10.31
CA GLY A 51 -20.16 -3.02 9.60
C GLY A 51 -20.06 -1.63 10.23
N VAL A 52 -20.71 -1.40 11.38
CA VAL A 52 -20.68 -0.11 12.10
C VAL A 52 -19.30 0.08 12.75
N PRO A 53 -18.70 1.29 12.70
CA PRO A 53 -17.47 1.58 13.43
C PRO A 53 -17.69 1.37 14.93
N MET A 54 -16.79 0.63 15.60
CA MET A 54 -16.99 0.25 17.01
C MET A 54 -16.77 1.43 17.97
N VAL A 55 -15.54 1.95 18.04
CA VAL A 55 -15.18 3.06 18.92
C VAL A 55 -14.87 4.26 18.04
N LYS A 56 -15.89 5.08 17.76
CA LYS A 56 -15.74 6.26 16.91
C LYS A 56 -14.76 7.25 17.52
N LEU A 57 -13.90 7.82 16.68
CA LEU A 57 -13.01 8.90 17.08
C LEU A 57 -13.73 10.25 16.93
N SER A 58 -13.46 11.18 17.82
CA SER A 58 -13.84 12.58 17.64
C SER A 58 -13.00 13.24 16.52
N GLU A 59 -13.44 14.38 16.01
CA GLU A 59 -12.65 15.14 15.02
C GLU A 59 -11.28 15.56 15.56
N ALA A 60 -11.19 15.91 16.84
CA ALA A 60 -9.92 16.24 17.50
C ALA A 60 -8.99 15.02 17.51
N GLN A 61 -9.50 13.85 17.92
CA GLN A 61 -8.71 12.60 17.92
C GLN A 61 -8.29 12.18 16.50
N MET A 62 -9.14 12.38 15.50
CA MET A 62 -8.81 12.13 14.10
C MET A 62 -7.69 13.05 13.60
N THR A 63 -7.72 14.31 14.01
CA THR A 63 -6.70 15.30 13.65
C THR A 63 -5.35 14.96 14.27
N GLU A 64 -5.33 14.63 15.56
CA GLU A 64 -4.13 14.18 16.28
C GLU A 64 -3.57 12.88 15.69
N ALA A 65 -4.43 11.88 15.44
CA ALA A 65 -4.01 10.62 14.84
C ALA A 65 -3.41 10.83 13.45
N ARG A 66 -4.02 11.67 12.61
CA ARG A 66 -3.49 11.99 11.28
C ARG A 66 -2.11 12.64 11.37
N ALA A 67 -1.94 13.64 12.24
CA ALA A 67 -0.65 14.30 12.44
C ALA A 67 0.42 13.28 12.89
N PHE A 68 0.13 12.48 13.91
CA PHE A 68 1.05 11.43 14.38
C PHE A 68 1.46 10.45 13.26
N ILE A 69 0.50 9.99 12.46
CA ILE A 69 0.80 9.04 11.38
C ILE A 69 1.64 9.70 10.28
N LEU A 70 1.27 10.90 9.85
CA LEU A 70 1.95 11.58 8.74
C LEU A 70 3.33 12.12 9.11
N ASP A 71 3.48 12.63 10.33
CA ASP A 71 4.69 13.34 10.75
C ASP A 71 5.70 12.40 11.42
N GLU A 72 5.26 11.32 12.07
CA GLU A 72 6.14 10.43 12.84
C GLU A 72 6.24 9.02 12.25
N ILE A 73 5.12 8.37 11.94
CA ILE A 73 5.13 6.95 11.55
C ILE A 73 5.53 6.76 10.08
N LEU A 74 4.83 7.44 9.18
CA LEU A 74 4.96 7.22 7.74
C LEU A 74 6.37 7.56 7.22
N PRO A 75 7.00 8.70 7.60
CA PRO A 75 8.34 9.03 7.13
C PRO A 75 9.38 8.00 7.61
N VAL A 76 9.25 7.50 8.84
CA VAL A 76 10.17 6.50 9.40
C VAL A 76 10.05 5.17 8.65
N ARG A 77 8.83 4.71 8.37
CA ARG A 77 8.60 3.45 7.64
C ARG A 77 8.99 3.53 6.18
N LEU A 78 8.72 4.64 5.51
CA LEU A 78 9.17 4.87 4.13
C LEU A 78 10.70 4.98 4.06
N ALA A 79 11.35 5.66 5.01
CA ALA A 79 12.81 5.67 5.10
C ALA A 79 13.41 4.27 5.34
N GLN A 80 12.74 3.44 6.15
CA GLN A 80 13.14 2.04 6.36
C GLN A 80 13.06 1.25 5.04
N LEU A 81 12.00 1.42 4.26
CA LEU A 81 11.85 0.79 2.95
C LEU A 81 12.89 1.30 1.95
N GLU A 82 13.13 2.61 1.87
CA GLU A 82 14.16 3.23 1.01
C GLU A 82 15.54 2.64 1.30
N ARG A 83 15.94 2.56 2.58
CA ARG A 83 17.21 1.95 3.00
C ARG A 83 17.26 0.45 2.72
N THR A 84 16.13 -0.24 2.86
CA THR A 84 16.03 -1.65 2.50
C THR A 84 16.22 -1.81 0.99
N LEU A 85 15.61 -0.99 0.15
CA LEU A 85 15.81 -1.07 -1.29
C LEU A 85 17.27 -0.81 -1.68
N LEU A 86 17.90 0.20 -1.07
CA LEU A 86 19.31 0.53 -1.30
C LEU A 86 20.30 -0.57 -0.88
N SER A 87 19.92 -1.41 0.09
CA SER A 87 20.74 -2.55 0.55
C SER A 87 20.42 -3.86 -0.17
N ALA A 88 19.69 -3.80 -1.30
CA ALA A 88 19.33 -4.98 -2.06
C ALA A 88 20.57 -5.75 -2.56
N PRO A 89 20.49 -7.10 -2.65
CA PRO A 89 21.63 -7.93 -3.04
C PRO A 89 22.08 -7.72 -4.48
N THR A 90 21.21 -7.17 -5.35
CA THR A 90 21.55 -6.87 -6.74
C THR A 90 21.22 -5.41 -7.09
N ARG A 91 21.82 -4.91 -8.17
CA ARG A 91 21.60 -3.55 -8.68
C ARG A 91 20.37 -3.43 -9.57
N GLU A 92 19.49 -4.44 -9.57
CA GLU A 92 18.29 -4.45 -10.39
C GLU A 92 17.20 -3.51 -9.89
N GLY A 93 17.35 -2.90 -8.70
CA GLY A 93 16.39 -1.92 -8.22
C GLY A 93 15.06 -2.53 -7.76
N HIS A 94 15.08 -3.78 -7.30
CA HIS A 94 14.01 -4.43 -6.52
C HIS A 94 14.57 -4.92 -5.19
N PHE A 95 13.70 -5.18 -4.21
CA PHE A 95 14.13 -5.53 -2.86
C PHE A 95 14.96 -6.81 -2.76
N CYS A 96 14.66 -7.81 -3.60
CA CYS A 96 15.28 -9.13 -3.56
C CYS A 96 16.07 -9.47 -4.85
N GLY A 97 16.35 -8.48 -5.69
CA GLY A 97 17.04 -8.65 -6.96
C GLY A 97 16.09 -8.63 -8.16
N PRO A 98 15.71 -9.78 -8.74
CA PRO A 98 14.58 -9.84 -9.67
C PRO A 98 13.28 -9.38 -9.02
N LEU A 99 12.24 -9.12 -9.84
CA LEU A 99 10.91 -8.76 -9.35
C LEU A 99 10.35 -9.86 -8.44
N THR A 100 9.86 -9.48 -7.26
CA THR A 100 9.25 -10.40 -6.30
C THR A 100 7.90 -9.88 -5.80
N ILE A 101 7.20 -10.71 -5.03
CA ILE A 101 5.89 -10.37 -4.46
C ILE A 101 5.96 -9.16 -3.51
N CYS A 102 7.10 -8.90 -2.85
CA CYS A 102 7.21 -7.73 -1.97
C CYS A 102 7.30 -6.41 -2.75
N ASP A 103 7.90 -6.43 -3.95
CA ASP A 103 7.91 -5.27 -4.85
C ASP A 103 6.50 -4.93 -5.33
N LEU A 104 5.70 -5.96 -5.67
CA LEU A 104 4.29 -5.81 -6.02
C LEU A 104 3.47 -5.21 -4.86
N VAL A 105 3.73 -5.64 -3.62
CA VAL A 105 3.05 -5.09 -2.43
C VAL A 105 3.38 -3.62 -2.24
N VAL A 106 4.66 -3.23 -2.33
CA VAL A 106 5.07 -1.82 -2.24
C VAL A 106 4.49 -1.01 -3.40
N TYR A 107 4.50 -1.56 -4.62
CA TYR A 107 3.87 -0.95 -5.78
C TYR A 107 2.39 -0.66 -5.54
N THR A 108 1.59 -1.63 -5.07
CA THR A 108 0.15 -1.40 -4.85
C THR A 108 -0.13 -0.28 -3.86
N PHE A 109 0.64 -0.19 -2.78
CA PHE A 109 0.48 0.90 -1.81
C PHE A 109 0.98 2.25 -2.37
N GLY A 110 2.10 2.23 -3.11
CA GLY A 110 2.63 3.42 -3.74
C GLY A 110 1.73 3.99 -4.83
N ASP A 111 1.13 3.14 -5.66
CA ASP A 111 0.18 3.53 -6.70
C ASP A 111 -1.05 4.22 -6.09
N GLU A 112 -1.59 3.69 -4.99
CA GLU A 112 -2.71 4.29 -4.21
C GLU A 112 -2.37 5.70 -3.66
N ILE A 113 -1.09 5.97 -3.38
CA ILE A 113 -0.61 7.31 -3.00
C ILE A 113 -0.56 8.21 -4.23
N LEU A 114 0.12 7.77 -5.28
CA LEU A 114 0.39 8.59 -6.47
C LEU A 114 -0.89 8.93 -7.25
N ASP A 115 -1.87 8.04 -7.27
CA ASP A 115 -3.16 8.26 -7.93
C ASP A 115 -4.16 9.05 -7.07
N GLY A 116 -3.82 9.31 -5.80
CA GLY A 116 -4.64 10.07 -4.85
C GLY A 116 -5.75 9.27 -4.18
N THR A 117 -5.82 7.95 -4.34
CA THR A 117 -6.82 7.08 -3.68
C THR A 117 -6.81 7.26 -2.16
N VAL A 118 -5.64 7.44 -1.55
CA VAL A 118 -5.52 7.67 -0.09
C VAL A 118 -5.60 9.14 0.33
N ALA A 119 -5.91 10.07 -0.57
CA ALA A 119 -6.09 11.48 -0.22
C ALA A 119 -7.26 11.69 0.76
N VAL A 120 -8.28 10.82 0.71
CA VAL A 120 -9.45 10.86 1.61
C VAL A 120 -9.08 10.70 3.10
N ILE A 121 -7.96 10.03 3.40
CA ILE A 121 -7.44 9.90 4.77
C ILE A 121 -6.40 10.97 5.11
N GLY A 122 -6.08 11.86 4.17
CA GLY A 122 -5.14 12.97 4.33
C GLY A 122 -3.71 12.66 3.89
N LEU A 123 -3.46 11.57 3.15
CA LEU A 123 -2.15 11.29 2.58
C LEU A 123 -2.01 11.97 1.21
N PRO A 124 -1.14 12.98 1.05
CA PRO A 124 -1.04 13.71 -0.21
C PRO A 124 -0.28 12.91 -1.29
N PRO A 125 -0.54 13.13 -2.59
CA PRO A 125 0.12 12.36 -3.65
C PRO A 125 1.65 12.50 -3.71
N ASN A 126 2.18 13.59 -3.17
CA ASN A 126 3.61 13.86 -3.10
C ASN A 126 4.30 13.26 -1.86
N THR A 127 3.61 12.38 -1.11
CA THR A 127 4.17 11.71 0.09
C THR A 127 5.49 10.97 -0.21
N LEU A 128 5.67 10.50 -1.46
CA LEU A 128 6.83 9.71 -1.87
C LEU A 128 8.00 10.54 -2.42
N ASP A 129 7.83 11.85 -2.63
CA ASP A 129 8.88 12.73 -3.19
C ASP A 129 10.22 12.65 -2.43
N PRO A 130 10.26 12.53 -1.08
CA PRO A 130 11.51 12.39 -0.34
C PRO A 130 12.23 11.04 -0.53
N PHE A 131 11.60 10.05 -1.18
CA PHE A 131 12.07 8.66 -1.30
C PHE A 131 12.25 8.26 -2.78
N PRO A 132 13.26 8.81 -3.46
CA PRO A 132 13.40 8.69 -4.91
C PRO A 132 13.60 7.25 -5.40
N HIS A 133 14.22 6.36 -4.60
CA HIS A 133 14.42 4.97 -5.03
C HIS A 133 13.12 4.17 -4.94
N LEU A 134 12.31 4.39 -3.89
CA LEU A 134 10.96 3.85 -3.81
C LEU A 134 10.07 4.36 -4.94
N LEU A 135 10.11 5.66 -5.23
CA LEU A 135 9.36 6.23 -6.36
C LEU A 135 9.77 5.58 -7.69
N HIS A 136 11.08 5.41 -7.91
CA HIS A 136 11.59 4.71 -9.08
C HIS A 136 11.12 3.25 -9.15
N LEU A 137 11.16 2.51 -8.02
CA LEU A 137 10.64 1.15 -7.93
C LEU A 137 9.16 1.08 -8.33
N ILE A 138 8.33 1.97 -7.79
CA ILE A 138 6.89 2.00 -8.05
C ILE A 138 6.62 2.23 -9.54
N HIS A 139 7.29 3.20 -10.16
CA HIS A 139 7.17 3.43 -11.61
C HIS A 139 7.66 2.24 -12.43
N LYS A 140 8.78 1.63 -12.03
CA LYS A 140 9.35 0.47 -12.71
C LYS A 140 8.42 -0.73 -12.67
N VAL A 141 7.83 -1.04 -11.50
CA VAL A 141 6.86 -2.13 -11.36
C VAL A 141 5.58 -1.82 -12.13
N GLY A 142 5.06 -0.58 -12.06
CA GLY A 142 3.88 -0.15 -12.82
C GLY A 142 4.07 -0.21 -14.34
N ALA A 143 5.30 -0.07 -14.83
CA ALA A 143 5.66 -0.20 -16.24
C ALA A 143 5.83 -1.67 -16.69
N HIS A 144 5.83 -2.65 -15.78
CA HIS A 144 5.93 -4.06 -16.14
C HIS A 144 4.72 -4.49 -17.00
N PRO A 145 4.90 -5.20 -18.13
CA PRO A 145 3.81 -5.51 -19.06
C PRO A 145 2.59 -6.15 -18.41
N ASP A 146 2.81 -7.14 -17.52
CA ASP A 146 1.71 -7.84 -16.83
C ASP A 146 0.99 -6.96 -15.81
N VAL A 147 1.72 -6.07 -15.13
CA VAL A 147 1.14 -5.12 -14.17
C VAL A 147 0.31 -4.08 -14.91
N LYS A 148 0.85 -3.54 -16.00
CA LYS A 148 0.13 -2.61 -16.87
C LYS A 148 -1.14 -3.24 -17.44
N ALA A 149 -1.05 -4.47 -17.97
CA ALA A 149 -2.21 -5.19 -18.52
C ALA A 149 -3.29 -5.42 -17.45
N TRP A 150 -2.89 -5.77 -16.22
CA TRP A 150 -3.80 -5.87 -15.09
C TRP A 150 -4.48 -4.54 -14.77
N ASN A 151 -3.72 -3.46 -14.63
CA ASN A 151 -4.24 -2.12 -14.30
C ASN A 151 -5.20 -1.61 -15.36
N ASP A 152 -4.85 -1.76 -16.64
CA ASP A 152 -5.74 -1.41 -17.76
C ASP A 152 -7.05 -2.22 -17.67
N GLY A 153 -6.95 -3.52 -17.35
CA GLY A 153 -8.11 -4.39 -17.14
C GLY A 153 -8.98 -4.00 -15.93
N VAL A 154 -8.40 -3.57 -14.82
CA VAL A 154 -9.12 -3.13 -13.61
C VAL A 154 -9.83 -1.79 -13.88
N ARG A 155 -9.12 -0.80 -14.43
CA ARG A 155 -9.70 0.52 -14.75
C ARG A 155 -10.86 0.42 -15.74
N ILE A 156 -10.82 -0.54 -16.65
CA ILE A 156 -11.97 -0.84 -17.54
C ILE A 156 -13.18 -1.38 -16.75
N ARG A 157 -12.97 -2.17 -15.69
CA ARG A 157 -14.07 -2.71 -14.87
C ARG A 157 -14.71 -1.63 -14.01
N GLU A 158 -13.92 -0.73 -13.44
CA GLU A 158 -14.42 0.38 -12.62
C GLU A 158 -15.21 1.41 -13.43
N ASN A 159 -14.86 1.59 -14.71
CA ASN A 159 -15.58 2.46 -15.64
C ASN A 159 -16.87 1.84 -16.24
N LYS A 160 -17.21 0.58 -15.92
CA LYS A 160 -18.51 0.02 -16.32
C LYS A 160 -19.60 0.52 -15.37
N PRO A 161 -20.73 1.04 -15.87
CA PRO A 161 -21.86 1.38 -15.01
C PRO A 161 -22.32 0.12 -14.28
N ASN A 162 -22.24 0.17 -12.95
CA ASN A 162 -22.57 -0.93 -12.07
C ASN A 162 -24.00 -1.40 -12.37
N ARG A 163 -24.20 -2.65 -12.81
CA ARG A 163 -25.53 -3.22 -13.15
C ARG A 163 -26.52 -3.26 -11.97
N LEU A 164 -26.10 -2.81 -10.80
CA LEU A 164 -26.88 -2.74 -9.55
C LEU A 164 -27.14 -1.31 -9.05
N GLY A 165 -26.97 -0.27 -9.86
CA GLY A 165 -27.48 1.08 -9.55
C GLY A 165 -26.92 1.76 -8.30
N ARG A 166 -25.92 1.19 -7.61
CA ARG A 166 -25.18 1.87 -6.56
C ARG A 166 -24.01 2.59 -7.20
N ARG A 167 -24.16 3.91 -7.38
CA ARG A 167 -23.02 4.82 -7.44
C ARG A 167 -22.18 4.53 -6.20
N SER A 168 -20.91 4.17 -6.36
CA SER A 168 -19.94 4.25 -5.28
C SER A 168 -19.80 5.73 -4.92
N SER A 169 -20.66 6.22 -4.05
CA SER A 169 -20.42 7.44 -3.29
C SER A 169 -19.35 7.11 -2.25
N LEU A 170 -18.11 7.02 -2.72
CA LEU A 170 -16.92 7.27 -1.92
C LEU A 170 -16.32 8.59 -2.43
N VAL A 171 -17.13 9.63 -2.28
CA VAL A 171 -16.69 11.01 -2.13
C VAL A 171 -17.47 11.50 -0.92
N LEU A 172 -16.86 11.39 0.25
CA LEU A 172 -17.20 12.12 1.46
C LEU A 172 -15.87 12.56 2.08
#